data_AF-A0A8T3SNZ2-F1
#
_entry.id   AF-A0A8T3SNZ2-F1
#
_cell.length_a   1.000
_cell.length_b   1.000
_cell.length_c   1.000
_cell.angle_alpha   90.00
_cell.angle_beta   90.00
_cell.angle_gamma   90.00
#
_symmetry.space_group_name_H-M   'P 1'
#
loop_
_entity.id
_entity.type
_entity.pdbx_description
1 polymer ?
#
loop_
_entity_poly.entity_id
_entity_poly.type
_entity_poly.pdbx_seq_one_letter_code
_entity_poly.pdbx_strand_id
1 'polypeptide(L)'
;MTTDELTLEPVVDPSGWFSVQLRYAYLVDGGPIMIEDRVVLIDGVDEETALGRAIEAAEEYEDEFETDTGDSGVIRFEGIVALKELDDPPAAGTEIWHEFMGAPGVEPEADEEPLPELRPVEMAFPRAHDD
;
A
#
# COMPACT_ATOMS: atom_id res chain seq x y z
N MET A 1 48.89 -12.93 19.26
CA MET A 1 47.62 -13.65 19.02
C MET A 1 46.70 -13.21 20.13
N THR A 2 45.62 -12.47 19.93
CA THR A 2 44.89 -12.12 18.69
C THR A 2 44.19 -10.81 19.01
N THR A 3 44.30 -9.82 18.11
CA THR A 3 43.60 -8.55 18.24
C THR A 3 42.10 -8.83 18.16
N ASP A 4 41.37 -8.43 19.20
CA ASP A 4 39.92 -8.48 19.27
C ASP A 4 39.38 -7.47 18.26
N GLU A 5 39.13 -7.92 17.03
CA GLU A 5 38.37 -7.18 16.03
C GLU A 5 36.92 -7.15 16.52
N LEU A 6 36.61 -6.20 17.40
CA LEU A 6 35.24 -5.75 17.63
C LEU A 6 34.77 -5.16 16.30
N THR A 7 34.10 -5.97 15.50
CA THR A 7 33.26 -5.50 14.40
C THR A 7 32.22 -4.57 15.00
N LEU A 8 32.51 -3.28 15.01
CA LEU A 8 31.54 -2.23 15.24
C LEU A 8 30.47 -2.40 14.16
N GLU A 9 29.27 -2.80 14.57
CA GLU A 9 28.11 -2.80 13.70
C GLU A 9 28.01 -1.38 13.09
N PRO A 10 27.82 -1.26 11.77
CA PRO A 10 27.71 0.05 11.15
C PRO A 10 26.53 0.79 11.80
N VAL A 11 26.82 1.95 12.41
CA VAL A 11 25.78 2.88 12.84
C VAL A 11 25.13 3.38 11.55
N VAL A 12 23.94 2.85 11.25
CA VAL A 12 23.11 3.35 10.16
C VAL A 12 22.47 4.64 10.69
N ASP A 13 22.81 5.76 10.08
CA ASP A 13 22.15 7.03 10.38
C ASP A 13 20.69 6.96 9.92
N PRO A 14 19.71 7.36 10.74
CA PRO A 14 18.30 7.34 10.36
C PRO A 14 18.06 8.26 9.17
N SER A 15 17.35 7.75 8.15
CA SER A 15 17.02 8.56 6.97
C SER A 15 16.00 9.66 7.28
N GLY A 16 15.22 9.49 8.34
CA GLY A 16 14.07 10.34 8.67
C GLY A 16 12.87 10.11 7.74
N TRP A 17 12.84 8.98 7.03
CA TRP A 17 11.74 8.59 6.13
C TRP A 17 11.20 7.22 6.49
N PHE A 18 9.88 7.09 6.40
CA PHE A 18 9.16 5.89 6.74
C PHE A 18 8.26 5.47 5.58
N SER A 19 8.29 4.17 5.29
CA SER A 19 7.26 3.50 4.50
C SER A 19 6.18 3.00 5.44
N VAL A 20 4.94 3.46 5.23
CA VAL A 20 3.79 3.10 6.08
C VAL A 20 2.73 2.44 5.21
N GLN A 21 2.31 1.23 5.58
CA GLN A 21 1.23 0.52 4.91
C GLN A 21 -0.09 0.80 5.63
N LEU A 22 -0.96 1.55 4.97
CA LEU A 22 -2.31 1.91 5.41
C LEU A 22 -3.32 0.94 4.82
N ARG A 23 -4.31 0.52 5.60
CA ARG A 23 -5.40 -0.34 5.15
C ARG A 23 -6.72 0.41 5.11
N TYR A 24 -7.44 0.25 4.01
CA TYR A 24 -8.77 0.80 3.79
C TYR A 24 -9.76 -0.31 3.47
N ALA A 25 -10.99 -0.15 3.94
CA ALA A 25 -12.12 -0.98 3.55
C ALA A 25 -13.09 -0.17 2.67
N TYR A 26 -13.46 -0.76 1.54
CA TYR A 26 -14.53 -0.25 0.68
C TYR A 26 -15.82 -0.92 1.15
N LEU A 27 -16.74 -0.13 1.69
CA LEU A 27 -17.96 -0.61 2.33
C LEU A 27 -19.18 -0.28 1.47
N VAL A 28 -20.06 -1.27 1.25
CA VAL A 28 -21.41 -1.09 0.68
C VAL A 28 -22.40 -1.72 1.65
N ASP A 29 -23.52 -1.04 1.94
CA ASP A 29 -24.51 -1.46 2.94
C ASP A 29 -23.92 -1.84 4.32
N GLY A 30 -22.79 -1.21 4.68
CA GLY A 30 -22.08 -1.46 5.93
C GLY A 30 -21.22 -2.74 5.95
N GLY A 31 -21.09 -3.44 4.83
CA GLY A 31 -20.21 -4.61 4.67
C GLY A 31 -19.02 -4.33 3.75
N PRO A 32 -17.81 -4.86 4.06
CA PRO A 32 -16.66 -4.69 3.18
C PRO A 32 -16.80 -5.52 1.91
N ILE A 33 -16.69 -4.86 0.77
CA ILE A 33 -16.66 -5.49 -0.56
C ILE A 33 -15.21 -5.63 -1.09
N MET A 34 -14.30 -4.81 -0.60
CA MET A 34 -12.88 -4.82 -0.97
C MET A 34 -12.02 -4.26 0.16
N ILE A 35 -10.79 -4.76 0.28
CA ILE A 35 -9.76 -4.20 1.14
C ILE A 35 -8.60 -3.72 0.27
N GLU A 36 -8.11 -2.52 0.52
CA GLU A 36 -6.94 -1.99 -0.17
C GLU A 36 -5.84 -1.66 0.84
N ASP A 37 -4.64 -2.17 0.57
CA ASP A 37 -3.43 -1.78 1.27
C ASP A 37 -2.64 -0.78 0.42
N ARG A 38 -2.39 0.39 0.99
CA ARG A 38 -1.62 1.47 0.36
C ARG A 38 -0.35 1.71 1.13
N VAL A 39 0.77 1.65 0.44
CA VAL A 39 2.01 2.15 1.01
C VAL A 39 1.99 3.67 0.89
N VAL A 40 2.51 4.42 1.85
CA VAL A 40 2.78 5.86 1.74
C VAL A 40 4.16 6.15 2.31
N LEU A 41 4.77 7.24 1.83
CA LEU A 41 6.08 7.69 2.29
C LEU A 41 5.91 8.93 3.16
N ILE A 42 6.36 8.83 4.41
CA ILE A 42 6.20 9.87 5.42
C ILE A 42 7.56 10.31 5.90
N ASP A 43 7.82 11.62 5.88
CA ASP A 43 8.96 12.19 6.59
C ASP A 43 8.65 12.28 8.09
N GLY A 44 9.60 11.91 8.93
CA GLY A 44 9.44 11.88 10.38
C GLY A 44 10.79 11.87 11.08
N VAL A 45 10.91 12.62 12.18
CA VAL A 45 12.15 12.63 12.99
C VAL A 45 12.29 11.37 13.86
N ASP A 46 11.18 10.65 14.05
CA ASP A 46 11.06 9.38 14.75
C ASP A 46 9.76 8.67 14.31
N GLU A 47 9.60 7.42 14.76
CA GLU A 47 8.44 6.57 14.44
C GLU A 47 7.11 7.16 14.96
N GLU A 48 7.09 7.79 16.14
CA GLU A 48 5.86 8.36 16.70
C GLU A 48 5.36 9.52 15.84
N THR A 49 6.28 10.38 15.41
CA THR A 49 5.98 11.50 14.51
C THR A 49 5.50 10.99 13.14
N ALA A 50 6.12 9.95 12.60
CA ALA A 50 5.71 9.34 11.34
C ALA A 50 4.32 8.71 11.43
N LEU A 51 4.00 8.01 12.54
CA LEU A 51 2.67 7.44 12.77
C LEU A 51 1.59 8.52 12.85
N GLY A 52 1.84 9.61 13.59
CA GLY A 52 0.90 10.73 13.68
C GLY A 52 0.56 11.30 12.31
N ARG A 53 1.59 11.55 11.49
CA ARG A 53 1.43 12.06 10.12
C ARG A 53 0.77 11.06 9.17
N ALA A 54 1.07 9.77 9.33
CA ALA A 54 0.43 8.74 8.54
C ALA A 54 -1.08 8.64 8.81
N ILE A 55 -1.52 8.85 10.06
CA ILE A 55 -2.94 8.90 10.40
C ILE A 55 -3.60 10.14 9.79
N GLU A 56 -2.96 11.31 9.87
CA GLU A 56 -3.48 12.53 9.23
C GLU A 56 -3.65 12.34 7.72
N ALA A 57 -2.64 11.75 7.05
CA ALA A 57 -2.72 11.43 5.62
C ALA A 57 -3.77 10.35 5.31
N ALA A 58 -4.07 9.46 6.26
CA ALA A 58 -5.04 8.39 6.05
C ALA A 58 -6.48 8.90 5.99
N GLU A 59 -6.82 9.86 6.87
CA GLU A 59 -8.15 10.47 6.91
C GLU A 59 -8.45 11.25 5.61
N GLU A 60 -7.44 11.79 4.93
CA GLU A 60 -7.61 12.47 3.63
C GLU A 60 -8.12 11.54 2.51
N TYR A 61 -7.98 10.22 2.68
CA TYR A 61 -8.39 9.23 1.68
C TYR A 61 -9.76 8.61 1.94
N GLU A 62 -10.38 8.86 3.09
CA GLU A 62 -11.75 8.45 3.34
C GLU A 62 -12.71 9.26 2.45
N ASP A 63 -13.48 8.57 1.61
CA ASP A 63 -14.36 9.22 0.61
C ASP A 63 -15.59 8.36 0.29
N GLU A 64 -16.58 8.96 -0.35
CA GLU A 64 -17.76 8.28 -0.89
C GLU A 64 -17.49 7.79 -2.32
N PHE A 65 -18.03 6.64 -2.70
CA PHE A 65 -17.94 6.13 -4.07
C PHE A 65 -19.26 5.52 -4.55
N GLU A 66 -19.38 5.31 -5.85
CA GLU A 66 -20.50 4.59 -6.47
C GLU A 66 -19.93 3.39 -7.24
N THR A 67 -20.54 2.22 -7.06
CA THR A 67 -20.20 1.00 -7.81
C THR A 67 -20.76 1.05 -9.23
N ASP A 68 -20.24 0.22 -10.13
CA ASP A 68 -20.79 0.10 -11.50
C ASP A 68 -22.26 -0.37 -11.54
N THR A 69 -22.75 -1.00 -10.46
CA THR A 69 -24.15 -1.41 -10.29
C THR A 69 -25.05 -0.30 -9.75
N GLY A 70 -24.49 0.85 -9.37
CA GLY A 70 -25.20 2.03 -8.85
C GLY A 70 -25.36 2.05 -7.33
N ASP A 71 -24.73 1.13 -6.61
CA ASP A 71 -24.75 1.10 -5.15
C ASP A 71 -23.76 2.12 -4.60
N SER A 72 -24.20 2.93 -3.62
CA SER A 72 -23.34 3.88 -2.92
C SER A 72 -22.51 3.18 -1.85
N GLY A 73 -21.23 3.53 -1.77
CA GLY A 73 -20.29 3.00 -0.78
C GLY A 73 -19.41 4.07 -0.17
N VAL A 74 -18.64 3.67 0.84
CA VAL A 74 -17.66 4.53 1.53
C VAL A 74 -16.33 3.82 1.66
N ILE A 75 -15.24 4.56 1.46
CA ILE A 75 -13.87 4.13 1.76
C ILE A 75 -13.59 4.54 3.20
N ARG A 76 -13.19 3.58 4.02
CA ARG A 76 -12.93 3.79 5.44
C ARG A 76 -11.55 3.32 5.84
N PHE A 77 -10.85 4.13 6.62
CA PHE A 77 -9.55 3.75 7.16
C PHE A 77 -9.72 2.73 8.28
N GLU A 78 -9.05 1.59 8.16
CA GLU A 78 -9.11 0.49 9.13
C GLU A 78 -7.89 0.47 10.06
N GLY A 79 -6.74 0.98 9.60
CA GLY A 79 -5.53 1.09 10.42
C GLY A 79 -4.23 0.97 9.66
N ILE A 80 -3.13 1.02 10.42
CA ILE A 80 -1.76 0.84 9.93
C ILE A 80 -1.37 -0.63 10.07
N VAL A 81 -0.98 -1.26 8.96
CA VAL A 81 -0.59 -2.68 8.90
C VAL A 81 0.89 -2.86 9.18
N ALA A 82 1.71 -1.95 8.65
CA ALA A 82 3.15 -2.00 8.80
C ALA A 82 3.74 -0.59 8.76
N LEU A 83 4.87 -0.43 9.44
CA LEU A 83 5.71 0.75 9.36
C LEU A 83 7.17 0.29 9.30
N LYS A 84 7.95 0.91 8.42
CA LYS A 84 9.38 0.63 8.28
C LYS A 84 10.14 1.90 7.97
N GLU A 85 11.11 2.23 8.83
CA GLU A 85 12.11 3.25 8.51
C GLU A 85 12.94 2.81 7.30
N LEU A 86 13.12 3.74 6.36
CA LEU A 86 13.93 3.55 5.16
C LEU A 86 15.40 3.80 5.47
N ASP A 87 16.29 3.10 4.78
CA ASP A 87 17.74 3.33 4.90
C ASP A 87 18.16 4.66 4.23
N ASP A 88 17.43 5.08 3.20
CA ASP A 88 17.70 6.31 2.43
C ASP A 88 16.39 7.08 2.17
N PRO A 89 16.45 8.42 2.02
CA PRO A 89 15.30 9.20 1.58
C PRO A 89 14.84 8.77 0.18
N PRO A 90 13.53 8.79 -0.10
CA PRO A 90 13.01 8.39 -1.40
C PRO A 90 13.52 9.34 -2.50
N ALA A 91 13.80 8.77 -3.67
CA ALA A 91 14.14 9.55 -4.85
C ALA A 91 12.94 10.42 -5.25
N ALA A 92 13.20 11.59 -5.84
CA ALA A 92 12.14 12.43 -6.38
C ALA A 92 11.32 11.65 -7.42
N GLY A 93 10.00 11.56 -7.21
CA GLY A 93 9.09 10.80 -8.07
C GLY A 93 9.00 9.31 -7.76
N THR A 94 9.40 8.87 -6.56
CA THR A 94 9.20 7.48 -6.12
C THR A 94 7.72 7.11 -6.22
N GLU A 95 7.43 6.07 -7.00
CA GLU A 95 6.08 5.57 -7.20
C GLU A 95 5.58 4.88 -5.93
N ILE A 96 4.35 5.22 -5.55
CA ILE A 96 3.66 4.65 -4.41
C ILE A 96 2.90 3.40 -4.87
N TRP A 97 3.10 2.28 -4.19
CA TRP A 97 2.46 1.01 -4.52
C TRP A 97 1.11 0.85 -3.82
N HIS A 98 0.13 0.37 -4.58
CA HIS A 98 -1.22 0.05 -4.15
C HIS A 98 -1.47 -1.44 -4.38
N GLU A 99 -1.93 -2.16 -3.37
CA GLU A 99 -2.33 -3.56 -3.48
C GLU A 99 -3.81 -3.72 -3.10
N PHE A 100 -4.59 -4.23 -4.05
CA PHE A 100 -6.02 -4.49 -3.87
C PHE A 100 -6.23 -5.97 -3.53
N MET A 101 -6.93 -6.24 -2.43
CA MET A 101 -7.30 -7.59 -2.01
C MET A 101 -8.84 -7.73 -1.95
N GLY A 102 -9.34 -8.91 -2.35
CA GLY A 102 -10.74 -9.26 -2.14
C GLY A 102 -11.09 -9.26 -0.64
N ALA A 103 -12.33 -8.90 -0.31
CA ALA A 103 -12.76 -8.84 1.09
C ALA A 103 -12.65 -10.22 1.78
N PRO A 104 -12.17 -10.29 3.03
CA PRO A 104 -12.06 -11.54 3.76
C PRO A 104 -13.45 -12.15 3.99
N GLY A 105 -13.66 -13.38 3.50
CA GLY A 105 -14.93 -14.11 3.66
C GLY A 105 -15.86 -14.09 2.45
N VAL A 106 -15.48 -13.38 1.37
CA VAL A 106 -16.05 -13.63 0.05
C VAL A 106 -15.35 -14.88 -0.50
N GLU A 107 -15.99 -16.04 -0.39
CA GLU A 107 -15.53 -17.20 -1.17
C GLU A 107 -15.62 -16.80 -2.66
N PRO A 108 -14.57 -17.01 -3.46
CA PRO A 108 -14.72 -16.85 -4.90
C PRO A 108 -15.86 -17.78 -5.32
N GLU A 109 -16.82 -17.29 -6.10
CA GLU A 109 -17.92 -18.13 -6.59
C GLU A 109 -17.31 -19.32 -7.31
N ALA A 110 -17.41 -20.50 -6.69
CA ALA A 110 -16.79 -21.73 -7.14
C ALA A 110 -17.61 -22.37 -8.27
N ASP A 111 -17.90 -21.58 -9.31
CA ASP A 111 -18.62 -22.02 -10.51
C ASP A 111 -18.07 -21.37 -11.80
N GLU A 112 -16.80 -20.94 -11.78
CA GLU A 112 -16.09 -20.60 -13.02
C GLU A 112 -15.12 -21.73 -13.38
N GLU A 113 -15.27 -22.25 -14.60
CA GLU A 113 -14.40 -23.24 -15.22
C GLU A 113 -12.91 -22.93 -14.94
N PRO A 114 -12.04 -23.95 -14.78
CA PRO A 114 -10.63 -23.72 -14.44
C PRO A 114 -10.03 -22.68 -15.39
N LEU A 115 -9.53 -21.59 -14.80
CA LEU A 115 -8.97 -20.47 -15.55
C LEU A 115 -7.95 -21.00 -16.57
N PRO A 116 -8.05 -20.62 -17.86
CA PRO A 116 -7.09 -21.07 -18.86
C PRO A 116 -5.68 -20.62 -18.44
N GLU A 117 -4.69 -21.50 -18.61
CA GLU A 117 -3.29 -21.18 -18.32
C GLU A 117 -2.90 -19.86 -19.00
N LEU A 118 -2.57 -18.86 -18.20
CA LEU A 118 -2.12 -17.54 -18.67
C LEU A 118 -0.81 -17.72 -19.44
N ARG A 119 -0.90 -17.90 -20.75
CA ARG A 119 0.24 -17.62 -21.63
C ARG A 119 0.52 -16.11 -21.55
N PRO A 120 1.79 -15.69 -21.50
CA PRO A 120 2.11 -14.27 -21.46
C PRO A 120 1.46 -13.57 -22.67
N VAL A 121 0.48 -12.71 -22.39
CA VAL A 121 -0.04 -11.78 -23.38
C VAL A 121 1.10 -10.80 -23.66
N GLU A 122 1.58 -10.76 -24.89
CA GLU A 122 2.32 -9.60 -25.38
C GLU A 122 1.38 -8.39 -25.25
N MET A 123 1.46 -7.69 -24.12
CA MET A 123 0.73 -6.46 -23.88
C MET A 123 1.34 -5.38 -24.77
N ALA A 124 0.80 -5.25 -25.98
CA ALA A 124 1.00 -4.09 -26.82
C ALA A 124 0.29 -2.90 -26.16
N PHE A 125 0.99 -2.18 -25.29
CA PHE A 125 0.54 -0.88 -24.80
C PHE A 125 0.50 0.11 -25.98
N PRO A 126 -0.59 0.85 -26.21
CA PRO A 126 -0.56 2.00 -27.11
C PRO A 126 0.39 3.04 -26.50
N ARG A 127 1.53 3.29 -27.15
CA ARG A 127 2.33 4.48 -26.86
C ARG A 127 1.58 5.70 -27.41
N ALA A 128 1.65 6.82 -26.70
CA ALA A 128 1.21 8.10 -27.20
C ALA A 128 1.79 8.34 -28.61
N HIS A 129 0.93 8.71 -29.55
CA HIS A 129 1.36 9.12 -30.88
C HIS A 129 2.15 10.42 -30.74
N ASP A 130 3.43 10.40 -31.12
CA ASP A 130 4.15 11.59 -31.55
C ASP A 130 3.76 11.87 -33.00
N ASP A 131 2.99 12.94 -33.23
CA ASP A 131 3.03 13.79 -34.42
C ASP A 131 2.62 15.22 -34.02
#